data_AF-A0A7S0IQP8-F1
#
_entry.id   AF-A0A7S0IQP8-F1
#
_cell.length_a   1.000
_cell.length_b   1.000
_cell.length_c   1.000
_cell.angle_alpha   90.00
_cell.angle_beta   90.00
_cell.angle_gamma   90.00
#
_symmetry.space_group_name_H-M   'P 1'
#
loop_
_entity.id
_entity.type
_entity.pdbx_description
1 polymer ?
#
loop_
_entity_poly.entity_id
_entity_poly.type
_entity_poly.pdbx_seq_one_letter_code
_entity_poly.pdbx_strand_id
1 'polypeptide(L)'
;PPPSPPSPPPYSYEFLFDGCCRGLGASSSALQGDRYLLDCEALCDADASCTAIEVNGFLQDQAGGGACWTFSGDAGGDITNDGCVRSGDQKCFRKPSPPLPPSPPPSPPPPSPPPPS
;
A
#
# COMPACT_ATOMS: atom_id res chain seq x y z
N PRO A 1 6.03 25.89 26.21
CA PRO A 1 6.36 25.59 24.79
C PRO A 1 5.06 25.19 24.09
N PRO A 2 4.81 25.61 22.84
CA PRO A 2 3.71 25.05 22.07
C PRO A 2 3.98 23.56 21.80
N PRO A 3 2.94 22.71 21.68
CA PRO A 3 3.13 21.34 21.23
C PRO A 3 3.74 21.36 19.82
N SER A 4 4.74 20.51 19.59
CA SER A 4 5.29 20.27 18.27
C SER A 4 4.17 19.85 17.31
N PRO A 5 4.20 20.28 16.03
CA PRO A 5 3.25 19.76 15.04
C PRO A 5 3.35 18.23 14.97
N PRO A 6 2.24 17.52 14.74
CA PRO A 6 2.27 16.07 14.59
C PRO A 6 3.25 15.71 13.47
N SER A 7 4.13 14.75 13.73
CA SER A 7 4.99 14.17 12.70
C SER A 7 4.11 13.58 11.59
N PRO A 8 4.50 13.72 10.30
CA PRO A 8 3.79 13.06 9.22
C PRO A 8 3.73 11.54 9.49
N PRO A 9 2.63 10.86 9.12
CA PRO A 9 2.47 9.42 9.34
C PRO A 9 3.64 8.64 8.72
N PRO A 10 4.10 7.53 9.34
CA PRO A 10 5.36 6.87 8.99
C PRO A 10 5.31 5.98 7.74
N TYR A 11 4.20 5.95 7.00
CA TYR A 11 4.06 5.17 5.78
C TYR A 11 3.42 6.01 4.68
N SER A 12 4.22 6.49 3.74
CA SER A 12 3.70 7.03 2.49
C SER A 12 3.25 5.84 1.64
N TYR A 13 1.94 5.60 1.54
CA TYR A 13 1.42 4.65 0.55
C TYR A 13 2.00 5.00 -0.82
N GLU A 14 2.36 3.98 -1.59
CA GLU A 14 2.97 4.19 -2.90
C GLU A 14 1.86 4.58 -3.88
N PHE A 15 1.91 5.81 -4.40
CA PHE A 15 1.06 6.20 -5.52
C PHE A 15 1.42 5.37 -6.75
N LEU A 16 0.43 4.67 -7.30
CA LEU A 16 0.61 3.85 -8.50
C LEU A 16 0.22 4.62 -9.77
N PHE A 17 -1.02 5.12 -9.81
CA PHE A 17 -1.58 5.80 -10.97
C PHE A 17 -2.89 6.52 -10.65
N ASP A 18 -3.29 7.42 -11.55
CA ASP A 18 -4.64 7.95 -11.62
C ASP A 18 -5.59 6.88 -12.19
N GLY A 19 -6.74 6.69 -11.53
CA GLY A 19 -7.73 5.67 -11.85
C GLY A 19 -7.91 4.64 -10.73
N CYS A 20 -8.60 3.55 -11.03
CA CYS A 20 -9.09 2.61 -10.02
C CYS A 20 -8.15 1.41 -9.82
N CYS A 21 -8.08 0.91 -8.59
CA CYS A 21 -7.28 -0.28 -8.30
C CYS A 21 -7.96 -1.54 -8.85
N ARG A 22 -7.28 -2.29 -9.73
CA ARG A 22 -7.71 -3.60 -10.25
C ARG A 22 -6.53 -4.57 -10.29
N GLY A 23 -6.82 -5.86 -10.48
CA GLY A 23 -5.80 -6.90 -10.60
C GLY A 23 -5.70 -7.80 -9.38
N LEU A 24 -4.68 -8.66 -9.34
CA LEU A 24 -4.52 -9.66 -8.29
C LEU A 24 -4.28 -9.03 -6.91
N GLY A 25 -3.54 -7.91 -6.89
CA GLY A 25 -3.29 -7.15 -5.65
C GLY A 25 -4.47 -6.30 -5.18
N ALA A 26 -5.58 -6.27 -5.93
CA ALA A 26 -6.78 -5.50 -5.60
C ALA A 26 -8.04 -6.24 -6.11
N SER A 27 -8.18 -7.51 -5.72
CA SER A 27 -9.19 -8.43 -6.25
C SER A 27 -10.54 -8.33 -5.54
N SER A 28 -10.55 -7.80 -4.32
CA SER A 28 -11.77 -7.49 -3.57
C SER A 28 -11.71 -6.06 -3.05
N SER A 29 -12.85 -5.39 -2.95
CA SER A 29 -12.95 -4.00 -2.51
C SER A 29 -14.05 -3.80 -1.48
N ALA A 30 -13.84 -2.84 -0.59
CA ALA A 30 -14.83 -2.38 0.39
C ALA A 30 -14.85 -0.85 0.42
N LEU A 31 -16.05 -0.27 0.29
CA LEU A 31 -16.27 1.17 0.42
C LEU A 31 -16.30 1.55 1.90
N GLN A 32 -15.49 2.55 2.28
CA GLN A 32 -15.38 3.07 3.65
C GLN A 32 -16.11 4.41 3.85
N GLY A 33 -16.77 4.90 2.81
CA GLY A 33 -17.40 6.22 2.75
C GLY A 33 -16.44 7.34 2.34
N ASP A 34 -16.87 8.58 2.51
CA ASP A 34 -16.05 9.75 2.16
C ASP A 34 -14.99 10.02 3.23
N ARG A 35 -13.71 9.97 2.84
CA ARG A 35 -12.55 10.09 3.72
C ARG A 35 -11.41 10.82 3.01
N TYR A 36 -10.58 11.51 3.78
CA TYR A 36 -9.29 11.99 3.28
C TYR A 36 -8.33 10.81 3.09
N LEU A 37 -7.28 11.02 2.28
CA LEU A 37 -6.27 9.99 2.00
C LEU A 37 -5.74 9.38 3.29
N LEU A 38 -5.35 10.22 4.26
CA LEU A 38 -4.78 9.78 5.53
C LEU A 38 -5.72 8.88 6.35
N ASP A 39 -7.01 9.20 6.38
CA ASP A 39 -8.00 8.38 7.09
C ASP A 39 -8.21 7.04 6.37
N CYS A 40 -8.13 7.04 5.03
CA CYS A 40 -8.23 5.83 4.22
C CYS A 40 -7.02 4.90 4.41
N GLU A 41 -5.81 5.47 4.48
CA GLU A 41 -4.58 4.76 4.84
C GLU A 41 -4.72 4.11 6.22
N ALA A 42 -5.17 4.85 7.23
CA ALA A 42 -5.34 4.33 8.59
C ALA A 42 -6.33 3.15 8.67
N LEU A 43 -7.42 3.18 7.89
CA LEU A 43 -8.36 2.07 7.78
C LEU A 43 -7.72 0.83 7.15
N CYS A 44 -6.95 1.03 6.08
CA CYS A 44 -6.22 -0.04 5.42
C CYS A 44 -5.08 -0.58 6.30
N ASP A 45 -4.43 0.24 7.12
CA ASP A 45 -3.41 -0.19 8.08
C ASP A 45 -4.00 -1.08 9.19
N ALA A 46 -5.20 -0.76 9.67
CA ALA A 46 -5.92 -1.56 10.67
C ALA A 46 -6.35 -2.94 10.14
N ASP A 47 -6.40 -3.13 8.82
CA ASP A 47 -6.73 -4.39 8.17
C ASP A 47 -5.46 -5.06 7.61
N ALA A 48 -5.08 -6.20 8.21
CA ALA A 48 -3.93 -6.99 7.77
C ALA A 48 -4.10 -7.57 6.36
N SER A 49 -5.35 -7.71 5.87
CA SER A 49 -5.64 -8.19 4.52
C SER A 49 -5.62 -7.08 3.46
N CYS A 50 -5.60 -5.82 3.89
CA CYS A 50 -5.60 -4.71 2.96
C CYS A 50 -4.25 -4.57 2.25
N THR A 51 -4.30 -4.44 0.93
CA THR A 51 -3.14 -4.39 0.03
C THR A 51 -3.05 -3.06 -0.72
N ALA A 52 -4.15 -2.34 -0.86
CA ALA A 52 -4.22 -1.07 -1.57
C ALA A 52 -5.43 -0.23 -1.14
N ILE A 53 -5.38 1.05 -1.48
CA ILE A 53 -6.50 1.99 -1.34
C ILE A 53 -6.75 2.74 -2.64
N GLU A 54 -8.00 3.13 -2.86
CA GLU A 54 -8.40 4.07 -3.90
C GLU A 54 -9.14 5.23 -3.23
N VAL A 55 -8.76 6.46 -3.57
CA VAL A 55 -9.34 7.67 -2.99
C VAL A 55 -9.74 8.64 -4.09
N ASN A 56 -10.93 9.21 -3.98
CA ASN A 56 -11.49 10.20 -4.90
C ASN A 56 -11.41 11.63 -4.34
N GLY A 57 -11.69 12.62 -5.19
CA GLY A 57 -11.81 14.04 -4.80
C GLY A 57 -10.56 14.88 -5.02
N PHE A 58 -9.52 14.33 -5.65
CA PHE A 58 -8.24 15.01 -5.84
C PHE A 58 -8.29 16.22 -6.78
N LEU A 59 -9.36 16.38 -7.58
CA LEU A 59 -9.54 17.61 -8.37
C LEU A 59 -10.10 18.78 -7.55
N GLN A 60 -10.68 18.51 -6.37
CA GLN A 60 -11.21 19.54 -5.47
C GLN A 60 -10.25 19.84 -4.32
N ASP A 61 -9.63 18.81 -3.76
CA ASP A 61 -8.68 18.91 -2.65
C ASP A 61 -7.54 17.91 -2.86
N GLN A 62 -6.29 18.40 -2.80
CA GLN A 62 -5.10 17.55 -2.96
C GLN A 62 -4.91 16.57 -1.81
N ALA A 63 -5.59 16.74 -0.67
CA ALA A 63 -5.63 15.78 0.42
C ALA A 63 -6.53 14.56 0.15
N GLY A 64 -7.22 14.53 -1.00
CA GLY A 64 -8.38 13.66 -1.19
C GLY A 64 -9.58 14.19 -0.39
N GLY A 65 -10.65 13.42 -0.28
CA GLY A 65 -11.85 13.86 0.46
C GLY A 65 -13.17 13.39 -0.12
N GLY A 66 -13.13 12.51 -1.11
CA GLY A 66 -14.29 11.76 -1.60
C GLY A 66 -14.27 10.31 -1.15
N ALA A 67 -14.91 9.44 -1.94
CA ALA A 67 -15.00 8.02 -1.65
C ALA A 67 -13.62 7.39 -1.42
N CYS A 68 -13.51 6.65 -0.31
CA CYS A 68 -12.37 5.81 0.04
C CYS A 68 -12.76 4.34 -0.11
N TRP A 69 -11.95 3.60 -0.86
CA TRP A 69 -12.07 2.15 -0.99
C TRP A 69 -10.79 1.49 -0.48
N THR A 70 -10.97 0.45 0.32
CA THR A 70 -9.89 -0.46 0.73
C THR A 70 -9.96 -1.72 -0.09
N PHE A 71 -8.81 -2.26 -0.48
CA PHE A 71 -8.73 -3.47 -1.29
C PHE A 71 -7.95 -4.55 -0.59
N SER A 72 -8.36 -5.79 -0.79
CA SER A 72 -7.58 -6.98 -0.46
C SER A 72 -7.26 -7.78 -1.72
N GLY A 73 -6.24 -8.63 -1.61
CA GLY A 73 -5.75 -9.45 -2.70
C GLY A 73 -4.37 -10.02 -2.39
N ASP A 74 -3.66 -10.43 -3.43
CA ASP A 74 -2.30 -10.95 -3.30
C ASP A 74 -1.35 -9.79 -2.99
N ALA A 75 -0.70 -9.80 -1.82
CA ALA A 75 0.19 -8.70 -1.40
C ALA A 75 1.36 -8.43 -2.37
N GLY A 76 1.75 -9.42 -3.17
CA GLY A 76 2.74 -9.29 -4.25
C GLY A 76 2.13 -9.22 -5.66
N GLY A 77 0.81 -9.25 -5.78
CA GLY A 77 0.11 -9.23 -7.06
C GLY A 77 0.20 -7.87 -7.75
N ASP A 78 0.07 -7.89 -9.07
CA ASP A 78 0.00 -6.69 -9.88
C ASP A 78 -1.28 -5.91 -9.58
N ILE A 79 -1.15 -4.59 -9.59
CA ILE A 79 -2.25 -3.65 -9.50
C ILE A 79 -2.19 -2.75 -10.73
N THR A 80 -3.27 -2.70 -11.49
CA THR A 80 -3.37 -1.98 -12.76
C THR A 80 -4.67 -1.18 -12.84
N ASN A 81 -4.69 -0.17 -13.70
CA ASN A 81 -5.93 0.54 -14.03
C ASN A 81 -6.62 -0.15 -15.21
N ASP A 82 -7.70 -0.88 -14.96
CA ASP A 82 -8.49 -1.56 -15.98
C ASP A 82 -9.90 -0.94 -16.12
N GLY A 83 -10.09 -0.15 -17.18
CA GLY A 83 -11.40 0.42 -17.54
C GLY A 83 -11.81 1.71 -16.82
N CYS A 84 -11.05 2.21 -15.84
CA CYS A 84 -11.39 3.45 -15.14
C CYS A 84 -10.75 4.71 -15.75
N VAL A 85 -11.45 5.83 -15.55
CA VAL A 85 -11.03 7.16 -16.01
C VAL A 85 -9.78 7.61 -15.27
N ARG A 86 -8.83 8.22 -16.01
CA ARG A 86 -7.57 8.74 -15.46
C ARG A 86 -7.57 10.26 -15.34
N SER A 87 -8.68 10.82 -14.87
CA SER A 87 -8.88 12.28 -14.78
C SER A 87 -7.97 12.95 -13.74
N GLY A 88 -7.35 12.17 -12.85
CA GLY A 88 -6.62 12.65 -11.69
C GLY A 88 -7.48 12.84 -10.45
N ASP A 89 -8.81 12.68 -10.55
CA ASP A 89 -9.73 12.78 -9.41
C ASP A 89 -9.70 11.55 -8.50
N GLN A 90 -9.58 10.37 -9.12
CA GLN A 90 -9.46 9.07 -8.47
C GLN A 90 -8.00 8.62 -8.58
N LYS A 91 -7.42 8.15 -7.48
CA LYS A 91 -6.04 7.68 -7.43
C LYS A 91 -5.95 6.35 -6.70
N CYS A 92 -5.10 5.47 -7.21
CA CYS A 92 -4.80 4.17 -6.61
C CYS A 92 -3.44 4.21 -5.91
N PHE A 93 -3.38 3.68 -4.69
CA PHE A 93 -2.17 3.61 -3.89
C PHE A 93 -1.96 2.20 -3.33
N ARG A 94 -0.71 1.73 -3.28
CA ARG A 94 -0.34 0.44 -2.71
C ARG A 94 0.05 0.61 -1.24
N LYS A 95 -0.42 -0.32 -0.40
CA LYS A 95 0.09 -0.45 0.96
C LYS A 95 1.54 -0.95 0.89
N PRO A 96 2.50 -0.27 1.54
CA PRO A 96 3.86 -0.76 1.56
C PRO A 96 3.91 -2.14 2.22
N SER A 97 4.68 -3.06 1.62
CA SER A 97 4.98 -4.31 2.31
C SER A 97 5.72 -4.00 3.61
N PRO A 98 5.48 -4.74 4.70
CA PRO A 98 6.35 -4.66 5.86
C PRO A 98 7.80 -4.82 5.39
N PRO A 99 8.76 -4.05 5.93
CA PRO A 99 10.16 -4.29 5.60
C PRO A 99 10.45 -5.76 5.87
N LEU A 100 10.99 -6.46 4.86
CA LEU A 100 11.41 -7.84 5.02
C LEU A 100 12.29 -7.91 6.29
N PRO A 101 12.08 -8.90 7.19
CA PRO A 101 13.04 -9.11 8.26
C PRO A 101 14.43 -9.25 7.61
N PRO A 102 15.49 -8.70 8.24
CA PRO A 102 16.84 -8.83 7.70
C PRO A 102 17.10 -10.30 7.41
N SER A 103 17.58 -10.61 6.20
CA SER A 103 17.86 -11.99 5.81
C SER A 103 18.75 -12.63 6.87
N PRO A 104 18.48 -13.89 7.28
CA PRO A 104 19.39 -14.58 8.17
C PRO A 104 20.79 -14.59 7.56
N PRO A 105 21.86 -14.46 8.37
CA PRO A 105 23.22 -14.54 7.85
C PRO A 105 23.40 -15.85 7.06
N PRO A 106 24.22 -15.85 5.99
CA PRO A 106 24.48 -17.06 5.23
C PRO A 106 24.98 -18.17 6.17
N SER A 107 24.43 -19.37 6.03
CA SER A 107 24.89 -20.54 6.78
C SER A 107 26.40 -20.73 6.56
N PRO A 108 27.16 -21.13 7.59
CA PRO A 108 28.57 -21.45 7.41
C PRO A 108 28.72 -22.54 6.34
N PRO A 109 29.79 -22.50 5.53
CA PRO A 109 30.05 -23.54 4.55
C PRO A 109 30.19 -24.89 5.25
N PRO A 110 29.78 -26.00 4.61
CA PRO A 110 30.00 -27.33 5.16
C PRO A 110 31.50 -27.58 5.37
N PRO A 111 31.89 -28.36 6.39
CA PRO A 111 33.29 -28.70 6.61
C PRO A 111 33.88 -29.37 5.38
N SER A 112 35.12 -29.01 5.03
CA SER A 112 35.84 -29.64 3.93
C SER A 112 36.02 -31.15 4.20
N PRO A 113 35.94 -32.01 3.17
CA PRO A 113 36.23 -33.43 3.34
C PRO A 113 37.69 -33.62 3.79
N PRO A 114 37.98 -34.69 4.56
CA PRO A 114 39.34 -35.01 4.98
C PRO A 114 40.24 -35.32 3.76
N PRO A 115 41.55 -35.04 3.84
CA PRO A 115 42.48 -35.36 2.77
C PRO A 115 42.56 -36.90 2.54
N PRO A 116 42.77 -37.35 1.29
CA PRO A 116 42.96 -38.76 0.99
C PRO A 116 44.25 -39.30 1.65
N SER A 117 44.20 -40.55 2.10
CA SER A 117 45.30 -41.31 2.73
C SER A 117 46.38 -41.73 1.73
#